data_AF-A0A7S0S328-F1
#
_entry.id   AF-A0A7S0S328-F1
#
_cell.length_a   1.000
_cell.length_b   1.000
_cell.length_c   1.000
_cell.angle_alpha   90.00
_cell.angle_beta   90.00
_cell.angle_gamma   90.00
#
_symmetry.space_group_name_H-M   'P 1'
#
loop_
_entity.id
_entity.type
_entity.pdbx_description
1 polymer ?
#
loop_
_entity_poly.entity_id
_entity_poly.type
_entity_poly.pdbx_seq_one_letter_code
_entity_poly.pdbx_strand_id
1 'polypeptide(L)'
;CRAGYSGPDCLTPLKRPCTFMDPVTKRDVGWHSNRDWSHSRCAGICDEDIAMCYCPPGTKYGHVLAPEGSPPGTPPIKQGRPMFWCQPSSDADGQPVPWGAIPYENLFGPDGWCNSDTPHKFRCPCRIDGMRGDFCHIRQEQYCTNQCSGHGECHQG
;
A
#
# COMPACT_ATOMS: atom_id res chain seq x y z
N CYS A 1 -16.12 12.28 -15.03
CA CYS A 1 -14.74 11.75 -15.01
C CYS A 1 -14.75 10.29 -14.61
N ARG A 2 -13.73 9.51 -14.97
CA ARG A 2 -13.54 8.16 -14.41
C ARG A 2 -13.45 8.25 -12.89
N ALA A 3 -13.89 7.22 -12.17
CA ALA A 3 -13.70 7.13 -10.72
C ALA A 3 -12.22 7.38 -10.36
N GLY A 4 -11.97 8.22 -9.35
CA GLY A 4 -10.62 8.63 -8.97
C GLY A 4 -10.06 9.85 -9.74
N TYR A 5 -10.84 10.49 -10.62
CA TYR A 5 -10.42 11.68 -11.37
C TYR A 5 -11.44 12.81 -11.30
N SER A 6 -10.95 14.05 -11.43
CA SER A 6 -11.76 15.28 -11.44
C SER A 6 -11.20 16.31 -12.43
N GLY A 7 -11.77 17.52 -12.40
CA GLY A 7 -11.37 18.63 -13.27
C GLY A 7 -12.17 18.70 -14.58
N PRO A 8 -12.04 19.80 -15.35
CA PRO A 8 -12.79 20.02 -16.58
C PRO A 8 -12.50 19.01 -17.69
N ASP A 9 -11.27 18.49 -17.73
CA ASP A 9 -10.77 17.52 -18.71
C ASP A 9 -10.70 16.08 -18.16
N CYS A 10 -11.07 15.89 -16.89
CA CYS A 10 -10.97 14.61 -16.20
C CYS A 10 -9.56 14.01 -16.13
N LEU A 11 -8.51 14.83 -16.20
CA LEU A 11 -7.12 14.39 -16.11
C LEU A 11 -6.52 14.57 -14.71
N THR A 12 -7.19 15.29 -13.80
CA THR A 12 -6.69 15.55 -12.44
C THR A 12 -6.98 14.36 -11.52
N PRO A 13 -5.96 13.66 -10.98
CA PRO A 13 -6.17 12.59 -10.02
C PRO A 13 -6.79 13.11 -8.72
N LEU A 14 -7.85 12.48 -8.25
CA LEU A 14 -8.39 12.66 -6.91
C LEU A 14 -7.62 11.74 -5.95
N LYS A 15 -6.51 12.26 -5.42
CA LYS A 15 -5.69 11.54 -4.46
C LYS A 15 -6.44 11.22 -3.17
N ARG A 16 -6.15 10.05 -2.62
CA ARG A 16 -6.67 9.47 -1.38
C ARG A 16 -5.48 9.23 -0.44
N PRO A 17 -4.95 10.28 0.20
CA PRO A 17 -3.76 10.14 1.03
C PRO A 17 -4.05 9.23 2.23
N CYS A 18 -3.08 8.38 2.57
CA CYS A 18 -3.10 7.61 3.80
C CYS A 18 -3.06 8.56 5.03
N THR A 19 -3.39 8.06 6.21
CA THR A 19 -3.46 8.89 7.43
C THR A 19 -2.06 9.33 7.88
N PHE A 20 -1.92 10.60 8.28
CA PHE A 20 -0.67 11.20 8.78
C PHE A 20 0.51 11.15 7.80
N MET A 21 0.26 11.09 6.50
CA MET A 21 1.33 10.99 5.51
C MET A 21 1.93 12.34 5.13
N ASP A 22 3.24 12.33 4.99
CA ASP A 22 3.99 13.36 4.29
C ASP A 22 3.73 13.27 2.77
N PRO A 23 3.33 14.37 2.10
CA PRO A 23 3.00 14.35 0.68
C PRO A 23 4.21 14.16 -0.23
N VAL A 24 5.44 14.37 0.25
CA VAL A 24 6.67 14.27 -0.53
C VAL A 24 7.30 12.88 -0.36
N THR A 25 7.57 12.49 0.88
CA THR A 25 8.25 11.23 1.19
C THR A 25 7.31 10.03 1.19
N LYS A 26 5.99 10.27 1.20
CA LYS A 26 4.95 9.24 1.30
C LYS A 26 5.20 8.31 2.50
N ARG A 27 5.65 8.87 3.63
CA ARG A 27 5.82 8.22 4.94
C ARG A 27 5.00 8.91 6.01
N ASP A 28 4.67 8.19 7.09
CA ASP A 28 3.90 8.72 8.20
C ASP A 28 4.75 9.68 9.07
N VAL A 29 4.33 10.94 9.20
CA VAL A 29 5.04 11.97 9.98
C VAL A 29 4.84 11.85 11.48
N GLY A 30 3.84 11.08 11.92
CA GLY A 30 3.51 10.81 13.31
C GLY A 30 4.08 9.49 13.82
N TRP A 31 5.03 8.88 13.10
CA TRP A 31 5.49 7.50 13.31
C TRP A 31 5.75 7.13 14.77
N HIS A 32 6.47 7.98 15.52
CA HIS A 32 6.76 7.78 16.94
C HIS A 32 5.91 8.63 17.89
N SER A 33 5.42 9.79 17.42
CA SER A 33 4.76 10.79 18.27
C SER A 33 3.27 10.57 18.41
N ASN A 34 2.63 9.95 17.41
CA ASN A 34 1.19 9.77 17.36
C ASN A 34 0.80 8.32 17.70
N ARG A 35 -0.11 8.16 18.66
CA ARG A 35 -0.64 6.87 19.11
C ARG A 35 -1.93 6.45 18.41
N ASP A 36 -2.54 7.36 17.66
CA ASP A 36 -3.80 7.10 16.97
C ASP A 36 -3.63 6.02 15.91
N TRP A 37 -4.50 5.03 15.95
CA TRP A 37 -4.54 3.96 14.97
C TRP A 37 -5.66 4.20 13.96
N SER A 38 -5.36 3.98 12.68
CA SER A 38 -6.36 3.96 11.60
C SER A 38 -6.01 2.87 10.58
N HIS A 39 -7.02 2.37 9.87
CA HIS A 39 -6.82 1.36 8.82
C HIS A 39 -5.95 1.87 7.66
N SER A 40 -6.03 3.17 7.38
CA SER A 40 -5.25 3.86 6.35
C SER A 40 -3.92 4.39 6.86
N ARG A 41 -3.48 4.08 8.09
CA ARG A 41 -2.16 4.48 8.59
C ARG A 41 -1.08 3.54 8.04
N CYS A 42 -0.07 4.08 7.37
CA CYS A 42 0.86 3.26 6.58
C CYS A 42 2.23 3.07 7.22
N ALA A 43 2.61 1.80 7.39
CA ALA A 43 3.92 1.36 7.86
C ALA A 43 5.05 1.40 6.79
N GLY A 44 4.68 1.51 5.53
CA GLY A 44 5.59 1.44 4.38
C GLY A 44 5.48 2.68 3.51
N ILE A 45 5.16 2.48 2.24
CA ILE A 45 4.82 3.57 1.31
C ILE A 45 3.34 3.53 0.98
N CYS A 46 2.71 4.70 1.04
CA CYS A 46 1.32 4.88 0.64
C CYS A 46 1.21 5.04 -0.87
N ASP A 47 0.38 4.20 -1.48
CA ASP A 47 -0.21 4.46 -2.79
C ASP A 47 -1.43 5.37 -2.59
N GLU A 48 -1.22 6.66 -2.83
CA GLU A 48 -2.24 7.69 -2.66
C GLU A 48 -3.30 7.70 -3.77
N ASP A 49 -3.16 6.89 -4.82
CA ASP A 49 -4.26 6.76 -5.79
C ASP A 49 -5.35 5.84 -5.23
N ILE A 50 -5.01 4.88 -4.36
CA ILE A 50 -5.96 3.90 -3.81
C ILE A 50 -5.96 3.83 -2.26
N ALA A 51 -5.27 4.73 -1.57
CA ALA A 51 -5.12 4.76 -0.11
C ALA A 51 -4.58 3.45 0.50
N MET A 52 -3.70 2.75 -0.21
CA MET A 52 -3.17 1.45 0.21
C MET A 52 -1.72 1.52 0.66
N CYS A 53 -1.41 0.78 1.72
CA CYS A 53 -0.05 0.69 2.22
C CYS A 53 0.68 -0.52 1.65
N TYR A 54 1.90 -0.30 1.14
CA TYR A 54 2.75 -1.35 0.60
C TYR A 54 4.14 -1.34 1.20
N CYS A 55 4.86 -2.46 1.03
CA CYS A 55 6.27 -2.58 1.33
C CYS A 55 7.06 -1.44 0.64
N PRO A 56 8.03 -0.82 1.35
CA PRO A 56 8.75 0.32 0.82
C PRO A 56 9.68 -0.07 -0.35
N PRO A 57 9.94 0.83 -1.32
CA PRO A 57 10.71 0.56 -2.53
C PRO A 57 12.11 -0.04 -2.31
N GLY A 58 12.73 0.22 -1.16
CA GLY A 58 14.05 -0.35 -0.80
C GLY A 58 14.05 -1.84 -0.44
N THR A 59 12.87 -2.48 -0.40
CA THR A 59 12.74 -3.92 -0.11
C THR A 59 12.60 -4.73 -1.39
N LYS A 60 12.93 -6.04 -1.34
CA LYS A 60 12.86 -6.92 -2.53
C LYS A 60 11.46 -6.93 -3.16
N TYR A 61 10.41 -6.82 -2.35
CA TYR A 61 9.01 -6.77 -2.79
C TYR A 61 8.35 -5.41 -2.56
N GLY A 62 9.15 -4.35 -2.59
CA GLY A 62 8.68 -2.97 -2.50
C GLY A 62 7.75 -2.57 -3.64
N HIS A 63 6.82 -1.66 -3.34
CA HIS A 63 5.95 -1.03 -4.31
C HIS A 63 6.68 0.10 -5.05
N VAL A 64 6.43 0.23 -6.34
CA VAL A 64 7.00 1.27 -7.21
C VAL A 64 5.86 1.87 -8.02
N LEU A 65 5.52 3.11 -7.69
CA LEU A 65 4.46 3.88 -8.33
C LEU A 65 4.77 4.13 -9.81
N ALA A 66 3.73 4.49 -10.57
CA ALA A 66 3.91 5.04 -11.91
C ALA A 66 4.72 6.36 -11.84
N PRO A 67 5.57 6.67 -12.83
CA PRO A 67 6.29 7.93 -12.89
C PRO A 67 5.33 9.13 -12.87
N GLU A 68 5.78 10.25 -12.31
CA GLU A 68 5.02 11.51 -12.35
C GLU A 68 4.75 11.93 -13.81
N GLY A 69 3.54 12.41 -14.09
CA GLY A 69 3.10 12.75 -15.45
C GLY A 69 2.63 11.57 -16.30
N SER A 70 2.63 10.34 -15.77
CA SER A 70 2.03 9.19 -16.45
C SER A 70 0.53 9.44 -16.72
N PRO A 71 -0.03 8.92 -17.83
CA PRO A 71 -1.45 9.05 -18.13
C PRO A 71 -2.36 8.60 -16.98
N PRO A 72 -3.55 9.21 -16.82
CA PRO A 72 -4.56 8.76 -15.88
C PRO A 72 -4.82 7.24 -15.95
N GLY A 73 -4.70 6.59 -14.80
CA GLY A 73 -4.96 5.16 -14.64
C GLY A 73 -3.78 4.26 -14.98
N THR A 74 -2.60 4.83 -15.23
CA THR A 74 -1.37 4.05 -15.42
C THR A 74 -1.08 3.21 -14.17
N PRO A 75 -0.96 1.88 -14.29
CA PRO A 75 -0.67 1.04 -13.14
C PRO A 75 0.74 1.28 -12.59
N PRO A 76 1.00 0.94 -11.32
CA PRO A 76 2.35 1.01 -10.76
C PRO A 76 3.30 0.10 -11.55
N ILE A 77 4.57 0.53 -11.70
CA ILE A 77 5.63 -0.28 -12.30
C ILE A 77 5.76 -1.62 -11.57
N LYS A 78 5.60 -1.58 -10.25
CA LYS A 78 5.61 -2.77 -9.39
C LYS A 78 4.57 -2.61 -8.30
N GLN A 79 3.60 -3.51 -8.27
CA GLN A 79 2.59 -3.54 -7.21
C GLN A 79 3.20 -3.74 -5.82
N GLY A 80 4.24 -4.57 -5.71
CA GLY A 80 4.82 -4.93 -4.42
C GLY A 80 3.86 -5.75 -3.53
N ARG A 81 4.21 -5.88 -2.26
CA ARG A 81 3.39 -6.58 -1.25
C ARG A 81 2.64 -5.59 -0.38
N PRO A 82 1.32 -5.75 -0.21
CA PRO A 82 0.55 -4.87 0.67
C PRO A 82 0.88 -5.15 2.13
N MET A 83 0.76 -4.12 2.97
CA MET A 83 1.02 -4.17 4.41
C MET A 83 -0.26 -3.97 5.22
N PHE A 84 -1.33 -4.70 4.84
CA PHE A 84 -2.60 -4.64 5.55
C PHE A 84 -2.48 -5.30 6.93
N TRP A 85 -2.76 -4.53 7.98
CA TRP A 85 -2.57 -4.94 9.39
C TRP A 85 -1.16 -5.43 9.72
N CYS A 86 -0.16 -4.87 9.02
CA CYS A 86 1.24 -5.16 9.24
C CYS A 86 2.00 -3.93 9.68
N GLN A 87 1.62 -3.43 10.86
CA GLN A 87 2.25 -2.29 11.50
C GLN A 87 3.41 -2.77 12.38
N PRO A 88 4.64 -2.27 12.17
CA PRO A 88 5.79 -2.66 12.97
C PRO A 88 5.66 -2.12 14.40
N SER A 89 6.10 -2.88 15.40
CA SER A 89 6.13 -2.46 16.81
C SER A 89 7.34 -1.58 17.15
N SER A 90 8.33 -1.52 16.25
CA SER A 90 9.52 -0.68 16.37
C SER A 90 10.00 -0.22 15.00
N ASP A 91 10.84 0.81 14.95
CA ASP A 91 11.58 1.16 13.73
C ASP A 91 12.84 0.28 13.55
N ALA A 92 13.69 0.68 12.60
CA ALA A 92 14.96 0.01 12.29
C ALA A 92 16.01 0.14 13.41
N ASP A 93 15.94 1.21 14.21
CA ASP A 93 16.83 1.51 15.32
C ASP A 93 16.33 0.91 16.65
N GLY A 94 15.18 0.22 16.62
CA GLY A 94 14.54 -0.38 17.78
C GLY A 94 13.70 0.59 18.61
N GLN A 95 13.48 1.83 18.16
CA GLN A 95 12.56 2.74 18.84
C GLN A 95 11.13 2.24 18.72
N PRO A 96 10.35 2.21 19.82
CA PRO A 96 8.98 1.75 19.79
C PRO A 96 8.09 2.57 18.85
N VAL A 97 7.17 1.87 18.20
CA VAL A 97 6.11 2.44 17.35
C VAL A 97 4.78 2.15 18.04
N PRO A 98 4.13 3.15 18.65
CA PRO A 98 3.07 2.92 19.64
C PRO A 98 1.76 2.37 19.07
N TRP A 99 1.61 2.39 17.75
CA TRP A 99 0.40 1.97 17.03
C TRP A 99 0.61 0.66 16.24
N GLY A 100 1.78 0.03 16.36
CA GLY A 100 2.09 -1.23 15.70
C GLY A 100 2.39 -2.37 16.67
N ALA A 101 2.36 -3.59 16.14
CA ALA A 101 2.39 -4.81 16.96
C ALA A 101 3.33 -5.90 16.41
N ILE A 102 3.80 -5.76 15.17
CA ILE A 102 4.60 -6.78 14.50
C ILE A 102 6.08 -6.48 14.68
N PRO A 103 6.93 -7.43 15.10
CA PRO A 103 8.37 -7.21 15.18
C PRO A 103 8.94 -6.69 13.85
N TYR A 104 9.82 -5.69 13.90
CA TYR A 104 10.41 -5.07 12.70
C TYR A 104 11.04 -6.12 11.76
N GLU A 105 11.78 -7.07 12.31
CA GLU A 105 12.44 -8.15 11.55
C GLU A 105 11.46 -9.04 10.77
N ASN A 106 10.25 -9.25 11.29
CA ASN A 106 9.22 -10.05 10.60
C ASN A 106 8.67 -9.36 9.35
N LEU A 107 8.81 -8.02 9.26
CA LEU A 107 8.37 -7.25 8.10
C LEU A 107 9.52 -6.92 7.16
N PHE A 108 10.61 -6.38 7.70
CA PHE A 108 11.69 -5.79 6.90
C PHE A 108 13.02 -6.53 6.99
N GLY A 109 13.12 -7.58 7.82
CA GLY A 109 14.30 -8.44 7.85
C GLY A 109 14.51 -9.22 6.54
N PRO A 110 15.64 -9.93 6.37
CA PRO A 110 15.93 -10.70 5.15
C PRO A 110 14.84 -11.73 4.81
N ASP A 111 14.30 -12.39 5.84
CA ASP A 111 13.19 -13.33 5.73
C ASP A 111 11.84 -12.72 6.11
N GLY A 112 11.77 -11.39 6.18
CA GLY A 112 10.56 -10.65 6.53
C GLY A 112 9.56 -10.58 5.36
N TRP A 113 8.33 -10.17 5.65
CA TRP A 113 7.24 -10.02 4.68
C TRP A 113 7.63 -9.28 3.40
N CYS A 114 8.47 -8.24 3.50
CA CYS A 114 8.85 -7.42 2.35
C CYS A 114 10.05 -7.97 1.55
N ASN A 115 10.74 -9.00 2.05
CA ASN A 115 11.96 -9.53 1.42
C ASN A 115 11.93 -11.03 1.12
N SER A 116 11.16 -11.81 1.87
CA SER A 116 11.19 -13.27 1.79
C SER A 116 10.56 -13.82 0.52
N ASP A 117 11.14 -14.88 -0.05
CA ASP A 117 10.49 -15.68 -1.10
C ASP A 117 9.52 -16.73 -0.55
N THR A 118 9.56 -16.99 0.76
CA THR A 118 8.75 -18.03 1.42
C THR A 118 7.94 -17.50 2.62
N PRO A 119 6.68 -17.91 2.82
CA PRO A 119 5.81 -17.31 3.84
C PRO A 119 6.01 -17.88 5.25
N HIS A 120 7.09 -18.61 5.52
CA HIS A 120 7.19 -19.50 6.69
C HIS A 120 7.34 -18.80 8.05
N LYS A 121 8.00 -17.64 8.13
CA LYS A 121 8.25 -16.97 9.42
C LYS A 121 7.10 -16.07 9.86
N PHE A 122 6.54 -15.30 8.94
CA PHE A 122 5.48 -14.36 9.22
C PHE A 122 4.66 -14.04 7.98
N ARG A 123 3.34 -13.87 8.17
CA ARG A 123 2.39 -13.59 7.09
C ARG A 123 1.47 -12.45 7.49
N CYS A 124 1.45 -11.39 6.68
CA CYS A 124 0.41 -10.37 6.79
C CYS A 124 -0.94 -10.97 6.37
N PRO A 125 -2.03 -10.63 7.07
CA PRO A 125 -3.35 -11.07 6.67
C PRO A 125 -3.71 -10.50 5.29
N CYS A 126 -4.06 -11.37 4.35
CA CYS A 126 -4.60 -10.96 3.05
C CYS A 126 -6.12 -10.79 3.17
N ARG A 127 -6.56 -9.61 3.61
CA ARG A 127 -7.98 -9.21 3.72
C ARG A 127 -8.26 -7.99 2.84
N ILE A 128 -7.73 -8.03 1.64
CA ILE A 128 -7.82 -6.97 0.65
C ILE A 128 -8.60 -7.55 -0.52
N ASP A 129 -9.71 -6.91 -0.87
CA ASP A 129 -10.52 -7.37 -1.99
C ASP A 129 -9.68 -7.37 -3.27
N GLY A 130 -9.89 -8.39 -4.12
CA GLY A 130 -9.12 -8.52 -5.35
C GLY A 130 -7.68 -8.97 -5.19
N MET A 131 -7.27 -9.38 -3.99
CA MET A 131 -5.95 -9.93 -3.76
C MET A 131 -6.03 -11.29 -3.06
N ARG A 132 -5.13 -12.20 -3.46
CA ARG A 132 -5.01 -13.52 -2.85
C ARG A 132 -3.57 -14.02 -2.84
N GLY A 133 -3.42 -15.26 -2.37
CA GLY A 133 -2.14 -15.95 -2.24
C GLY A 133 -1.45 -15.63 -0.92
N ASP A 134 -0.38 -16.37 -0.63
CA ASP A 134 0.27 -16.29 0.68
C ASP A 134 0.90 -14.92 0.96
N PHE A 135 1.36 -14.23 -0.09
CA PHE A 135 1.89 -12.87 0.02
C PHE A 135 0.92 -11.76 -0.37
N CYS A 136 -0.37 -12.07 -0.55
CA CYS A 136 -1.39 -11.10 -0.95
C CYS A 136 -1.02 -10.26 -2.20
N HIS A 137 -0.33 -10.88 -3.15
CA HIS A 137 0.24 -10.21 -4.32
C HIS A 137 -0.42 -10.68 -5.62
N ILE A 138 -1.18 -11.78 -5.58
CA ILE A 138 -1.88 -12.30 -6.74
C ILE A 138 -3.15 -11.49 -6.88
N ARG A 139 -3.24 -10.69 -7.96
CA ARG A 139 -4.49 -10.02 -8.33
C ARG A 139 -5.53 -11.08 -8.68
N GLN A 140 -6.70 -10.93 -8.10
CA GLN A 140 -7.91 -11.64 -8.48
C GLN A 140 -8.88 -10.62 -9.03
N GLU A 141 -9.61 -10.99 -10.08
CA GLU A 141 -10.61 -10.12 -10.66
C GLU A 141 -11.61 -9.67 -9.59
N GLN A 142 -11.76 -8.35 -9.49
CA GLN A 142 -12.75 -7.72 -8.64
C GLN A 142 -13.98 -7.42 -9.47
N TYR A 143 -15.14 -7.69 -8.90
CA TYR A 143 -16.40 -7.43 -9.58
C TYR A 143 -16.82 -5.97 -9.39
N CYS A 144 -16.44 -5.11 -10.34
CA CYS A 144 -16.87 -3.72 -10.45
C CYS A 144 -18.18 -3.62 -11.26
N THR A 145 -19.33 -3.96 -10.66
CA THR A 145 -20.64 -3.96 -11.34
C THR A 145 -20.90 -2.63 -12.07
N ASN A 146 -20.99 -2.66 -13.39
CA ASN A 146 -21.28 -1.50 -14.26
C ASN A 146 -20.32 -0.30 -14.16
N GLN A 147 -19.19 -0.39 -13.44
CA GLN A 147 -18.31 0.77 -13.23
C GLN A 147 -17.27 1.00 -14.33
N CYS A 148 -17.04 -0.01 -15.18
CA CYS A 148 -16.05 0.07 -16.27
C CYS A 148 -16.68 0.08 -17.67
N SER A 149 -18.01 -0.05 -17.80
CA SER A 149 -18.74 -0.08 -19.09
C SER A 149 -18.15 -1.02 -20.16
N GLY A 150 -17.42 -2.08 -19.76
CA GLY A 150 -16.72 -2.98 -20.70
C GLY A 150 -15.41 -2.45 -21.28
N HIS A 151 -14.91 -1.30 -20.83
CA HIS A 151 -13.73 -0.61 -21.36
C HIS A 151 -12.62 -0.39 -20.32
N GLY A 152 -12.57 -1.17 -19.23
CA GLY A 152 -11.53 -0.98 -18.22
C GLY A 152 -11.39 -2.12 -17.23
N GLU A 153 -10.30 -2.07 -16.46
CA GLU A 153 -10.00 -2.97 -15.36
C GLU A 153 -10.44 -2.37 -14.02
N CYS A 154 -10.98 -3.23 -13.15
CA CYS A 154 -11.31 -2.92 -11.76
C CYS A 154 -10.04 -3.03 -10.90
N HIS A 155 -9.66 -1.93 -10.25
CA HIS A 155 -8.48 -1.89 -9.40
C HIS A 155 -8.83 -1.37 -8.01
N GLN A 156 -9.06 -2.30 -7.09
CA GLN A 156 -9.24 -2.05 -5.66
C GLN A 156 -10.44 -1.18 -5.28
N GLY A 157 -11.52 -1.21 -6.09
CA GLY A 157 -12.76 -0.45 -5.86
C GLY A 157 -12.77 0.90 -6.55
#